data_AF-A0A958I9Y7-F1
#
_entry.id   AF-A0A958I9Y7-F1
#
_cell.length_a   1.000
_cell.length_b   1.000
_cell.length_c   1.000
_cell.angle_alpha   90.00
_cell.angle_beta   90.00
_cell.angle_gamma   90.00
#
_symmetry.space_group_name_H-M   'P 1'
#
loop_
_entity.id
_entity.type
_entity.pdbx_description
1 polymer ?
#
loop_
_entity_poly.entity_id
_entity_poly.type
_entity_poly.pdbx_seq_one_letter_code
_entity_poly.pdbx_strand_id
1 'polypeptide(L)'
;MNQRIGEHLLSIALITLIALVAIWQIRGDQQASQQQQRDDLTPYLSLSFIDWENPLHRTLFRETLDQFEPGREARHQELVADIQEYRRQEITEITRQDGGGSHLTANKLGQLGIMYILFLIAYAVVMVLTYYGVQTLGTWRFLRMKQGRSGYLRELWDFWQGKESPKGGAEWLKRLRTSAALLGKAILRGFAYLVLFSPAYVIAYAFKTRIDTDTLFFMIVLGVISNGLLITYGQKFFTFLLAEDRKGYVQTAIVKGLSNSWGYWDTGGIPFKAVFALRKQFEGHVFQHIYLNARYQYLSTIKEQSAFLISGLIIIEMALNIQGHLCYELLQNILYKRYDVVITIVLGIFWVVKGTEILADAWQHAESRRYSNEEPGL
;
A
#
# COMPACT_ATOMS: atom_id res chain seq x y z
N MET A 1 -7.47 -26.97 -5.69
CA MET A 1 -6.32 -26.44 -4.93
C MET A 1 -4.98 -26.80 -5.56
N ASN A 2 -4.69 -28.07 -5.85
CA ASN A 2 -3.38 -28.51 -6.38
C ASN A 2 -2.97 -27.83 -7.70
N GLN A 3 -3.89 -27.66 -8.65
CA GLN A 3 -3.62 -26.94 -9.91
C GLN A 3 -3.22 -25.47 -9.68
N ARG A 4 -4.00 -24.73 -8.89
CA ARG A 4 -3.69 -23.32 -8.55
C ARG A 4 -2.36 -23.16 -7.81
N ILE A 5 -2.04 -24.07 -6.89
CA ILE A 5 -0.74 -24.06 -6.20
C ILE A 5 0.39 -24.31 -7.22
N GLY A 6 0.20 -25.25 -8.16
CA GLY A 6 1.15 -25.48 -9.25
C GLY A 6 1.38 -24.24 -10.12
N GLU A 7 0.31 -23.53 -10.50
CA GLU A 7 0.40 -22.25 -11.24
C GLU A 7 1.17 -21.18 -10.46
N HIS A 8 0.91 -21.04 -9.16
CA HIS A 8 1.62 -20.09 -8.30
C HIS A 8 3.11 -20.42 -8.18
N LEU A 9 3.45 -21.69 -7.93
CA LEU A 9 4.84 -22.14 -7.82
C LEU A 9 5.59 -21.98 -9.15
N LEU A 10 4.96 -22.28 -10.27
CA LEU A 10 5.53 -22.09 -11.60
C LEU A 10 5.76 -20.60 -11.89
N SER A 11 4.81 -19.73 -11.54
CA SER A 11 4.98 -18.27 -11.66
C SER A 11 6.14 -17.77 -10.80
N ILE A 12 6.26 -18.25 -9.55
CA ILE A 12 7.38 -17.89 -8.66
C ILE A 12 8.70 -18.35 -9.26
N ALA A 13 8.78 -19.60 -9.72
CA ALA A 13 10.00 -20.15 -10.31
C ALA A 13 10.43 -19.39 -11.57
N LEU A 14 9.49 -19.12 -12.49
CA LEU A 14 9.75 -18.41 -13.74
C LEU A 14 10.25 -16.98 -13.49
N ILE A 15 9.55 -16.21 -12.65
CA ILE A 15 9.91 -14.81 -12.39
C ILE A 15 11.22 -14.72 -11.61
N THR A 16 11.46 -15.63 -10.68
CA THR A 16 12.73 -15.72 -9.96
C THR A 16 13.87 -16.04 -10.93
N LEU A 17 13.69 -16.97 -11.86
CA LEU A 17 14.69 -17.30 -12.87
C LEU A 17 14.98 -16.09 -13.77
N ILE A 18 13.95 -15.41 -14.28
CA ILE A 18 14.11 -14.21 -15.11
C ILE A 18 14.86 -13.12 -14.34
N ALA A 19 14.52 -12.88 -13.07
CA ALA A 19 15.19 -11.91 -12.23
C ALA A 19 16.67 -12.26 -12.00
N LEU A 20 17.00 -13.53 -11.75
CA LEU A 20 18.37 -13.99 -11.59
C LEU A 20 19.20 -13.84 -12.88
N VAL A 21 18.61 -14.18 -14.03
CA VAL A 21 19.25 -13.97 -15.34
C VAL A 21 19.49 -12.48 -15.60
N ALA A 22 18.51 -11.61 -15.30
CA ALA A 22 18.66 -10.17 -15.44
C ALA A 22 19.77 -9.61 -14.52
N ILE A 23 19.83 -10.05 -13.26
CA ILE A 23 20.91 -9.65 -12.34
C ILE A 23 22.27 -10.09 -12.89
N TRP A 24 22.36 -11.33 -13.39
CA TRP A 24 23.61 -11.85 -13.96
C TRP A 24 24.04 -11.06 -15.19
N GLN A 25 23.12 -10.75 -16.11
CA GLN A 25 23.40 -9.97 -17.30
C GLN A 25 23.83 -8.53 -16.97
N ILE A 26 23.08 -7.85 -16.09
CA ILE A 26 23.42 -6.47 -15.68
C ILE A 26 24.79 -6.40 -15.03
N ARG A 27 25.14 -7.40 -14.21
CA ARG A 27 26.47 -7.47 -13.60
C ARG A 27 27.57 -7.68 -14.63
N GLY A 28 27.34 -8.57 -15.59
CA GLY A 28 28.27 -8.82 -16.69
C GLY A 28 28.49 -7.55 -17.52
N ASP A 29 27.41 -6.89 -17.92
CA ASP A 29 27.45 -5.67 -18.74
C ASP A 29 28.12 -4.51 -17.97
N GLN A 30 27.77 -4.30 -16.70
CA GLN A 30 28.37 -3.23 -15.88
C GLN A 30 29.87 -3.46 -15.66
N GLN A 31 30.29 -4.69 -15.39
CA GLN A 31 31.72 -5.01 -15.22
C GLN A 31 32.49 -4.85 -16.54
N ALA A 32 31.93 -5.32 -17.65
CA ALA A 32 32.55 -5.18 -18.97
C ALA A 32 32.65 -3.70 -19.39
N SER A 33 31.57 -2.93 -19.24
CA SER A 33 31.56 -1.50 -19.57
C SER A 33 32.48 -0.68 -18.68
N GLN A 34 32.49 -0.91 -17.36
CA GLN A 34 33.41 -0.20 -16.45
C GLN A 34 34.87 -0.53 -16.76
N GLN A 35 35.19 -1.79 -17.10
CA GLN A 35 36.54 -2.17 -17.44
C GLN A 35 36.99 -1.60 -18.78
N GLN A 36 36.14 -1.65 -19.81
CA GLN A 36 36.44 -1.07 -21.11
C GLN A 36 36.55 0.46 -21.02
N GLN A 37 35.64 1.13 -20.32
CA GLN A 37 35.70 2.58 -20.11
C GLN A 37 36.96 2.96 -19.32
N ARG A 38 37.35 2.16 -18.32
CA ARG A 38 38.62 2.38 -17.61
C ARG A 38 39.81 2.21 -18.54
N ASP A 39 39.85 1.17 -19.35
CA ASP A 39 40.97 0.92 -20.28
C ASP A 39 41.11 2.05 -21.31
N ASP A 40 39.99 2.53 -21.86
CA ASP A 40 39.94 3.65 -22.82
C ASP A 40 40.35 5.00 -22.18
N LEU A 41 40.00 5.22 -20.92
CA LEU A 41 40.27 6.47 -20.20
C LEU A 41 41.62 6.48 -19.46
N THR A 42 42.22 5.32 -19.18
CA THR A 42 43.47 5.18 -18.40
C THR A 42 44.61 6.06 -18.92
N PRO A 43 44.86 6.18 -20.24
CA PRO A 43 45.91 7.06 -20.76
C PRO A 43 45.74 8.52 -20.30
N TYR A 44 44.50 9.00 -20.25
CA TYR A 44 44.18 10.39 -19.92
C TYR A 44 44.05 10.62 -18.42
N LEU A 45 43.50 9.65 -17.68
CA LEU A 45 43.38 9.70 -16.22
C LEU A 45 44.75 9.70 -15.52
N SER A 46 45.78 9.13 -16.15
CA SER A 46 47.14 9.08 -15.64
C SER A 46 47.90 10.42 -15.72
N LEU A 47 47.36 11.43 -16.40
CA LEU A 47 47.99 12.74 -16.58
C LEU A 47 47.94 13.55 -15.29
N SER A 48 48.98 13.43 -14.46
CA SER A 48 49.07 14.05 -13.13
C SER A 48 49.10 15.58 -13.13
N PHE A 49 49.32 16.21 -14.29
CA PHE A 49 49.35 17.68 -14.43
C PHE A 49 47.97 18.28 -14.76
N ILE A 50 46.97 17.46 -15.09
CA ILE A 50 45.61 17.91 -15.37
C ILE A 50 44.74 17.70 -14.14
N ASP A 51 44.45 18.81 -13.45
CA ASP A 51 43.33 18.86 -12.53
C ASP A 51 41.98 18.82 -13.28
N TRP A 52 41.31 17.67 -13.24
CA TRP A 52 40.01 17.45 -13.88
C TRP A 52 38.84 18.15 -13.17
N GLU A 53 39.00 18.58 -11.92
CA GLU A 53 37.97 19.34 -11.21
C GLU A 53 37.92 20.79 -11.72
N ASN A 54 39.08 21.32 -12.12
CA ASN A 54 39.20 22.67 -12.64
C ASN A 54 38.59 22.80 -14.06
N PRO A 55 37.56 23.64 -14.28
CA PRO A 55 36.94 23.85 -15.59
C PRO A 55 37.90 24.42 -16.64
N LEU A 56 38.92 25.18 -16.21
CA LEU A 56 39.93 25.74 -17.11
C LEU A 56 40.79 24.62 -17.72
N HIS A 57 41.27 23.70 -16.89
CA HIS A 57 42.13 22.59 -17.34
C HIS A 57 41.40 21.66 -18.30
N ARG A 58 40.12 21.39 -18.04
CA ARG A 58 39.25 20.61 -18.94
C ARG A 58 39.09 21.28 -20.30
N THR A 59 38.87 22.59 -20.30
CA THR A 59 38.71 23.38 -21.53
C THR A 59 40.01 23.43 -22.32
N LEU A 60 41.13 23.69 -21.64
CA LEU A 60 42.47 23.68 -22.24
C LEU A 60 42.83 22.31 -22.82
N PHE A 61 42.53 21.22 -22.11
CA PHE A 61 42.76 19.87 -22.60
C PHE A 61 41.97 19.59 -23.88
N ARG A 62 40.67 19.96 -23.91
CA ARG A 62 39.83 19.84 -25.11
C ARG A 62 40.39 20.65 -26.27
N GLU A 63 40.69 21.93 -26.06
CA GLU A 63 41.23 22.81 -27.11
C GLU A 63 42.58 22.32 -27.64
N THR A 64 43.40 21.75 -26.76
CA THR A 64 44.66 21.12 -27.14
C THR A 64 44.39 19.92 -28.05
N LEU A 65 43.47 19.03 -27.69
CA LEU A 65 43.08 17.89 -28.55
C LEU A 65 42.51 18.35 -29.89
N ASP A 66 41.66 19.38 -29.90
CA ASP A 66 41.07 19.94 -31.13
C ASP A 66 42.15 20.50 -32.07
N GLN A 67 43.22 21.07 -31.50
CA GLN A 67 44.35 21.60 -32.26
C GLN A 67 45.26 20.50 -32.84
N PHE A 68 45.49 19.41 -32.10
CA PHE A 68 46.36 18.31 -32.54
C PHE A 68 45.62 17.25 -33.38
N GLU A 69 44.31 17.10 -33.22
CA GLU A 69 43.45 16.20 -34.00
C GLU A 69 42.23 16.94 -34.61
N PRO A 70 42.44 17.83 -35.59
CA PRO A 70 41.37 18.62 -36.17
C PRO A 70 40.31 17.73 -36.86
N GLY A 71 39.03 18.11 -36.73
CA GLY A 71 37.88 17.38 -37.30
C GLY A 71 37.29 16.29 -36.39
N ARG A 72 37.77 16.16 -35.15
CA ARG A 72 37.26 15.21 -34.14
C ARG A 72 36.64 15.86 -32.91
N GLU A 73 36.26 17.14 -33.01
CA GLU A 73 35.74 17.98 -31.91
C GLU A 73 34.63 17.30 -31.08
N ALA A 74 33.66 16.66 -31.74
CA ALA A 74 32.58 15.94 -31.07
C ALA A 74 33.09 14.79 -30.18
N ARG A 75 34.11 14.05 -30.64
CA ARG A 75 34.72 12.94 -29.88
C ARG A 75 35.54 13.46 -28.70
N HIS A 76 36.22 14.59 -28.84
CA HIS A 76 36.96 15.20 -27.73
C HIS A 76 36.02 15.73 -26.65
N GLN A 77 34.88 16.30 -27.05
CA GLN A 77 33.84 16.72 -26.11
C GLN A 77 33.23 15.53 -25.37
N GLU A 78 32.98 14.43 -26.07
CA GLU A 78 32.54 13.16 -25.48
C GLU A 78 33.58 12.60 -24.51
N LEU A 79 34.86 12.54 -24.89
CA LEU A 79 35.95 12.09 -24.03
C LEU A 79 36.03 12.88 -22.71
N VAL A 80 35.94 14.22 -22.77
CA VAL A 80 35.96 15.06 -21.56
C VAL A 80 34.72 14.83 -20.69
N ALA A 81 33.56 14.58 -21.30
CA ALA A 81 32.35 14.22 -20.58
C ALA A 81 32.48 12.84 -19.90
N ASP A 82 33.04 11.86 -20.60
CA ASP A 82 33.27 10.50 -20.09
C ASP A 82 34.26 10.49 -18.92
N ILE A 83 35.34 11.28 -19.00
CA ILE A 83 36.30 11.45 -17.90
C ILE A 83 35.61 12.04 -16.67
N GLN A 84 34.77 13.06 -16.85
CA GLN A 84 34.02 13.66 -15.74
C GLN A 84 33.03 12.68 -15.13
N GLU A 85 32.30 11.95 -15.95
CA GLU A 85 31.32 10.96 -15.49
C GLU A 85 32.03 9.81 -14.75
N TYR A 86 33.14 9.29 -15.28
CA TYR A 86 33.97 8.29 -14.62
C TYR A 86 34.47 8.77 -13.25
N ARG A 87 35.03 9.98 -13.17
CA ARG A 87 35.50 10.58 -11.90
C ARG A 87 34.37 10.80 -10.92
N ARG A 88 33.20 11.25 -11.40
CA ARG A 88 32.02 11.42 -10.56
C ARG A 88 31.55 10.08 -10.00
N GLN A 89 31.56 9.02 -10.80
CA GLN A 89 31.24 7.66 -10.37
C GLN A 89 32.26 7.15 -9.34
N GLU A 90 33.56 7.35 -9.59
CA GLU A 90 34.66 6.98 -8.69
C GLU A 90 34.56 7.70 -7.34
N ILE A 91 34.39 9.03 -7.31
CA ILE A 91 34.20 9.82 -6.08
C ILE A 91 32.93 9.38 -5.35
N THR A 92 31.85 9.13 -6.10
CA THR A 92 30.60 8.64 -5.52
C THR A 92 30.84 7.26 -4.89
N GLU A 93 31.58 6.36 -5.54
CA GLU A 93 31.94 5.04 -5.01
C GLU A 93 32.86 5.11 -3.79
N ILE A 94 33.86 5.99 -3.77
CA ILE A 94 34.78 6.17 -2.64
C ILE A 94 34.02 6.73 -1.43
N THR A 95 33.23 7.80 -1.62
CA THR A 95 32.37 8.37 -0.56
C THR A 95 31.35 7.36 -0.03
N ARG A 96 31.05 6.32 -0.82
CA ARG A 96 30.16 5.20 -0.44
C ARG A 96 30.85 4.02 0.22
N GLN A 97 32.14 3.76 -0.04
CA GLN A 97 32.86 2.65 0.60
C GLN A 97 32.94 2.85 2.12
N ASP A 98 32.97 4.09 2.60
CA ASP A 98 32.87 4.43 4.03
C ASP A 98 31.47 4.19 4.63
N GLY A 99 30.43 3.94 3.81
CA GLY A 99 29.04 3.74 4.25
C GLY A 99 28.42 2.37 3.95
N GLY A 100 29.09 1.51 3.16
CA GLY A 100 28.65 0.14 2.85
C GLY A 100 28.47 -0.14 1.36
N GLY A 101 29.42 -0.91 0.80
CA GLY A 101 29.37 -1.73 -0.42
C GLY A 101 28.57 -1.26 -1.65
N SER A 102 29.25 -1.12 -2.79
CA SER A 102 28.66 -0.77 -4.09
C SER A 102 27.75 -1.83 -4.72
N HIS A 103 27.90 -3.10 -4.33
CA HIS A 103 27.16 -4.23 -4.88
C HIS A 103 26.46 -5.06 -3.80
N LEU A 104 25.57 -5.95 -4.24
CA LEU A 104 24.92 -6.97 -3.41
C LEU A 104 25.97 -7.90 -2.77
N THR A 105 26.42 -7.49 -1.58
CA THR A 105 27.26 -8.27 -0.66
C THR A 105 26.37 -9.05 0.31
N ALA A 106 26.90 -10.10 0.92
CA ALA A 106 26.16 -10.88 1.93
C ALA A 106 25.65 -9.98 3.08
N ASN A 107 26.44 -8.99 3.49
CA ASN A 107 26.05 -8.03 4.52
C ASN A 107 24.90 -7.13 4.07
N LYS A 108 24.94 -6.59 2.84
CA LYS A 108 23.83 -5.79 2.30
C LYS A 108 22.57 -6.63 2.13
N LEU A 109 22.70 -7.90 1.75
CA LEU A 109 21.58 -8.84 1.66
C LEU A 109 20.97 -9.11 3.05
N GLY A 110 21.79 -9.23 4.10
CA GLY A 110 21.32 -9.31 5.48
C GLY A 110 20.57 -8.05 5.94
N GLN A 111 21.10 -6.86 5.64
CA GLN A 111 20.43 -5.59 5.93
C GLN A 111 19.08 -5.47 5.20
N LEU A 112 19.06 -5.78 3.89
CA LEU A 112 17.83 -5.82 3.11
C LEU A 112 16.84 -6.85 3.66
N GLY A 113 17.33 -7.98 4.16
CA GLY A 113 16.49 -8.99 4.84
C GLY A 113 15.78 -8.44 6.07
N ILE A 114 16.49 -7.68 6.92
CA ILE A 114 15.89 -7.02 8.10
C ILE A 114 14.83 -6.00 7.66
N MET A 115 15.16 -5.14 6.68
CA MET A 115 14.24 -4.14 6.12
C MET A 115 12.99 -4.81 5.54
N TYR A 116 13.17 -5.94 4.87
CA TYR A 116 12.09 -6.73 4.29
C TYR A 116 11.18 -7.34 5.36
N ILE A 117 11.74 -7.85 6.47
CA ILE A 117 10.95 -8.36 7.60
C ILE A 117 10.12 -7.23 8.24
N LEU A 118 10.69 -6.04 8.44
CA LEU A 118 9.97 -4.89 8.97
C LEU A 118 8.81 -4.48 8.05
N PHE A 119 9.05 -4.47 6.73
CA PHE A 119 8.01 -4.24 5.73
C PHE A 119 6.90 -5.29 5.82
N LEU A 120 7.24 -6.58 5.93
CA LEU A 120 6.29 -7.68 6.10
C LEU A 120 5.44 -7.54 7.37
N ILE A 121 6.05 -7.15 8.49
CA ILE A 121 5.33 -6.93 9.75
C ILE A 121 4.32 -5.79 9.57
N ALA A 122 4.74 -4.66 9.03
CA ALA A 122 3.84 -3.54 8.79
C ALA A 122 2.71 -3.92 7.82
N TYR A 123 3.05 -4.60 6.73
CA TYR A 123 2.09 -5.15 5.76
C TYR A 123 1.05 -6.04 6.44
N ALA A 124 1.49 -7.03 7.22
CA ALA A 124 0.59 -7.96 7.90
C ALA A 124 -0.34 -7.24 8.89
N VAL A 125 0.18 -6.30 9.67
CA VAL A 125 -0.61 -5.51 10.63
C VAL A 125 -1.66 -4.67 9.90
N VAL A 126 -1.28 -3.94 8.85
CA VAL A 126 -2.21 -3.12 8.07
C VAL A 126 -3.26 -4.01 7.39
N MET A 127 -2.87 -5.17 6.88
CA MET A 127 -3.80 -6.13 6.25
C MET A 127 -4.84 -6.64 7.25
N VAL A 128 -4.43 -7.01 8.47
CA VAL A 128 -5.37 -7.44 9.54
C VAL A 128 -6.30 -6.29 9.96
N LEU A 129 -5.75 -5.10 10.19
CA LEU A 129 -6.53 -3.93 10.61
C LEU A 129 -7.52 -3.49 9.53
N THR A 130 -7.11 -3.47 8.26
CA THR A 130 -8.00 -3.12 7.15
C THR A 130 -9.06 -4.19 6.91
N TYR A 131 -8.71 -5.48 6.96
CA TYR A 131 -9.68 -6.57 6.88
C TYR A 131 -10.75 -6.47 7.98
N TYR A 132 -10.33 -6.26 9.23
CA TYR A 132 -11.24 -6.05 10.35
C TYR A 132 -12.09 -4.79 10.17
N GLY A 133 -11.46 -3.68 9.79
CA GLY A 133 -12.10 -2.38 9.60
C GLY A 133 -13.17 -2.41 8.51
N VAL A 134 -12.89 -3.07 7.38
CA VAL A 134 -13.86 -3.26 6.28
C VAL A 134 -15.11 -3.99 6.76
N GLN A 135 -14.93 -5.11 7.48
CA GLN A 135 -16.06 -5.86 8.02
C GLN A 135 -16.88 -5.03 9.01
N THR A 136 -16.21 -4.34 9.93
CA THR A 136 -16.86 -3.53 10.96
C THR A 136 -17.63 -2.36 10.32
N LEU A 137 -17.03 -1.64 9.37
CA LEU A 137 -17.67 -0.54 8.66
C LEU A 137 -18.85 -1.01 7.81
N GLY A 138 -18.70 -2.11 7.06
CA GLY A 138 -19.76 -2.64 6.23
C GLY A 138 -20.94 -3.18 7.05
N THR A 139 -20.67 -3.93 8.12
CA THR A 139 -21.70 -4.39 9.07
C THR A 139 -22.41 -3.21 9.74
N TRP A 140 -21.66 -2.26 10.29
CA TRP A 140 -22.24 -1.09 10.95
C TRP A 140 -23.15 -0.28 10.00
N ARG A 141 -22.70 -0.09 8.76
CA ARG A 141 -23.49 0.59 7.72
C ARG A 141 -24.74 -0.19 7.35
N PHE A 142 -24.64 -1.50 7.21
CA PHE A 142 -25.78 -2.37 6.92
C PHE A 142 -26.85 -2.31 8.02
N LEU A 143 -26.44 -2.40 9.29
CA LEU A 143 -27.37 -2.30 10.42
C LEU A 143 -28.03 -0.92 10.49
N ARG A 144 -27.27 0.16 10.26
CA ARG A 144 -27.85 1.51 10.22
C ARG A 144 -28.91 1.66 9.12
N MET A 145 -28.67 1.08 7.94
CA MET A 145 -29.63 1.06 6.85
C MET A 145 -30.91 0.29 7.24
N LYS A 146 -30.77 -0.90 7.84
CA LYS A 146 -31.91 -1.72 8.29
C LYS A 146 -32.70 -1.08 9.42
N GLN A 147 -32.06 -0.30 10.28
CA GLN A 147 -32.72 0.49 11.33
C GLN A 147 -33.47 1.72 10.81
N GLY A 148 -33.46 2.00 9.49
CA GLY A 148 -34.11 3.17 8.92
C GLY A 148 -33.50 4.51 9.34
N ARG A 149 -32.30 4.50 9.94
CA ARG A 149 -31.62 5.74 10.35
C ARG A 149 -31.15 6.48 9.10
N SER A 150 -31.80 7.59 8.78
CA SER A 150 -31.44 8.44 7.66
C SER A 150 -30.08 9.12 7.90
N GLY A 151 -29.40 9.54 6.83
CA GLY A 151 -28.15 10.28 6.97
C GLY A 151 -28.40 11.65 7.60
N TYR A 152 -27.45 12.17 8.39
CA TYR A 152 -27.58 13.48 9.06
C TYR A 152 -27.96 14.65 8.12
N LEU A 153 -27.58 14.60 6.85
CA LEU A 153 -27.98 15.59 5.85
C LEU A 153 -29.47 15.50 5.50
N ARG A 154 -30.01 14.28 5.46
CA ARG A 154 -31.44 14.04 5.27
C ARG A 154 -32.22 14.41 6.53
N GLU A 155 -31.71 14.08 7.73
CA GLU A 155 -32.28 14.58 8.99
C GLU A 155 -32.27 16.12 9.05
N LEU A 156 -31.22 16.78 8.58
CA LEU A 156 -31.12 18.25 8.53
C LEU A 156 -32.06 18.85 7.47
N TRP A 157 -32.19 18.21 6.32
CA TRP A 157 -33.13 18.59 5.26
C TRP A 157 -34.59 18.41 5.72
N ASP A 158 -34.91 17.26 6.31
CA ASP A 158 -36.22 16.95 6.88
C ASP A 158 -36.54 17.86 8.08
N PHE A 159 -35.53 18.24 8.88
CA PHE A 159 -35.67 19.25 9.94
C PHE A 159 -35.99 20.64 9.38
N TRP A 160 -35.38 21.01 8.24
CA TRP A 160 -35.66 22.27 7.54
C TRP A 160 -37.01 22.26 6.81
N GLN A 161 -37.43 21.13 6.24
CA GLN A 161 -38.71 21.00 5.53
C GLN A 161 -39.91 20.72 6.44
N GLY A 162 -39.70 20.17 7.64
CA GLY A 162 -40.73 19.42 8.36
C GLY A 162 -41.50 20.09 9.50
N LYS A 163 -41.25 21.34 9.94
CA LYS A 163 -42.04 21.93 11.04
C LYS A 163 -42.29 23.43 10.94
N GLU A 164 -43.55 23.78 11.24
CA GLU A 164 -44.10 25.13 11.46
C GLU A 164 -43.07 26.12 12.02
N SER A 165 -43.13 27.36 11.52
CA SER A 165 -42.28 28.48 11.92
C SER A 165 -42.22 28.59 13.45
N PRO A 166 -41.00 28.66 14.04
CA PRO A 166 -40.85 28.73 15.49
C PRO A 166 -41.58 29.96 16.03
N LYS A 167 -42.43 29.78 17.05
CA LYS A 167 -43.31 30.84 17.57
C LYS A 167 -42.64 31.74 18.62
N GLY A 168 -41.33 31.60 18.85
CA GLY A 168 -40.57 32.44 19.80
C GLY A 168 -39.04 32.37 19.67
N GLY A 169 -38.36 33.40 20.18
CA GLY A 169 -36.90 33.56 20.07
C GLY A 169 -36.08 32.46 20.76
N ALA A 170 -36.56 31.90 21.87
CA ALA A 170 -35.89 30.79 22.56
C ALA A 170 -35.94 29.48 21.76
N GLU A 171 -37.06 29.20 21.08
CA GLU A 171 -37.17 28.05 20.17
C GLU A 171 -36.31 28.24 18.92
N TRP A 172 -36.23 29.46 18.40
CA TRP A 172 -35.35 29.80 17.28
C TRP A 172 -33.87 29.56 17.62
N LEU A 173 -33.41 30.02 18.80
CA LEU A 173 -32.03 29.77 19.26
C LEU A 173 -31.74 28.28 19.44
N LYS A 174 -32.68 27.50 19.99
CA LYS A 174 -32.55 26.05 20.16
C LYS A 174 -32.49 25.34 18.80
N ARG A 175 -33.31 25.76 17.82
CA ARG A 175 -33.24 25.26 16.44
C ARG A 175 -31.89 25.60 15.82
N LEU A 176 -31.40 26.82 15.97
CA LEU A 176 -30.14 27.28 15.39
C LEU A 176 -28.93 26.52 15.96
N ARG A 177 -28.90 26.28 17.28
CA ARG A 177 -27.88 25.43 17.92
C ARG A 177 -27.93 23.98 17.43
N THR A 178 -29.13 23.43 17.24
CA THR A 178 -29.30 22.04 16.77
C THR A 178 -28.87 21.92 15.30
N SER A 179 -29.26 22.86 14.44
CA SER A 179 -28.82 22.96 13.05
C SER A 179 -27.31 23.16 12.95
N ALA A 180 -26.71 24.05 13.75
CA ALA A 180 -25.27 24.25 13.80
C ALA A 180 -24.52 22.99 14.26
N ALA A 181 -25.06 22.26 15.24
CA ALA A 181 -24.48 20.99 15.68
C ALA A 181 -24.56 19.90 14.61
N LEU A 182 -25.69 19.80 13.88
CA LEU A 182 -25.85 18.86 12.77
C LEU A 182 -24.96 19.23 11.58
N LEU A 183 -24.85 20.52 11.24
CA LEU A 183 -23.98 21.02 10.18
C LEU A 183 -22.50 20.82 10.54
N GLY A 184 -22.11 21.11 11.78
CA GLY A 184 -20.77 20.81 12.28
C GLY A 184 -20.43 19.32 12.21
N LYS A 185 -21.37 18.43 12.58
CA LYS A 185 -21.20 16.98 12.41
C LYS A 185 -21.09 16.57 10.93
N ALA A 186 -21.86 17.21 10.04
CA ALA A 186 -21.81 16.93 8.61
C ALA A 186 -20.47 17.37 7.99
N ILE A 187 -19.97 18.56 8.34
CA ILE A 187 -18.65 19.06 7.92
C ILE A 187 -17.55 18.15 8.44
N LEU A 188 -17.55 17.81 9.74
CA LEU A 188 -16.55 16.92 10.33
C LEU A 188 -16.54 15.56 9.63
N ARG A 189 -17.72 15.03 9.31
CA ARG A 189 -17.88 13.79 8.55
C ARG A 189 -17.36 13.94 7.12
N GLY A 190 -17.62 15.08 6.47
CA GLY A 190 -17.09 15.42 5.16
C GLY A 190 -15.56 15.45 5.15
N PHE A 191 -14.94 16.11 6.13
CA PHE A 191 -13.47 16.09 6.33
C PHE A 191 -12.95 14.68 6.58
N ALA A 192 -13.61 13.89 7.43
CA ALA A 192 -13.23 12.49 7.65
C ALA A 192 -13.27 11.66 6.36
N TYR A 193 -14.29 11.87 5.52
CA TYR A 193 -14.35 11.24 4.20
C TYR A 193 -13.24 11.73 3.28
N LEU A 194 -12.97 13.04 3.22
CA LEU A 194 -11.87 13.59 2.41
C LEU A 194 -10.52 12.99 2.78
N VAL A 195 -10.23 12.83 4.08
CA VAL A 195 -8.99 12.18 4.55
C VAL A 195 -8.96 10.72 4.12
N LEU A 196 -10.05 9.97 4.32
CA LEU A 196 -10.12 8.56 3.93
C LEU A 196 -10.04 8.34 2.41
N PHE A 197 -10.50 9.31 1.60
CA PHE A 197 -10.42 9.27 0.13
C PHE A 197 -9.15 9.89 -0.44
N SER A 198 -8.34 10.54 0.39
CA SER A 198 -7.11 11.16 -0.08
C SER A 198 -6.07 10.10 -0.43
N PRO A 199 -5.41 10.21 -1.60
CA PRO A 199 -4.30 9.33 -1.95
C PRO A 199 -3.22 9.37 -0.87
N ALA A 200 -2.61 8.22 -0.59
CA ALA A 200 -1.66 8.09 0.51
C ALA A 200 -0.49 9.07 0.46
N TYR A 201 0.00 9.39 -0.75
CA TYR A 201 1.07 10.37 -0.93
C TYR A 201 0.66 11.78 -0.49
N VAL A 202 -0.57 12.22 -0.76
CA VAL A 202 -1.04 13.57 -0.40
C VAL A 202 -1.05 13.73 1.11
N ILE A 203 -1.55 12.71 1.81
CA ILE A 203 -1.58 12.69 3.28
C ILE A 203 -0.13 12.65 3.82
N ALA A 204 0.72 11.79 3.27
CA ALA A 204 2.12 11.67 3.69
C ALA A 204 2.88 13.00 3.54
N TYR A 205 2.78 13.67 2.38
CA TYR A 205 3.42 14.97 2.17
C TYR A 205 2.86 16.08 3.05
N ALA A 206 1.55 16.07 3.34
CA ALA A 206 0.95 17.05 4.24
C ALA A 206 1.50 16.93 5.67
N PHE A 207 1.83 15.72 6.14
CA PHE A 207 2.37 15.49 7.49
C PHE A 207 3.89 15.52 7.58
N LYS A 208 4.62 15.31 6.47
CA LYS A 208 6.09 15.28 6.40
C LYS A 208 6.77 16.49 7.05
N THR A 209 6.11 17.65 7.08
CA THR A 209 6.71 18.91 7.57
C THR A 209 6.48 19.20 9.05
N ARG A 210 5.67 18.40 9.78
CA ARG A 210 5.18 18.79 11.12
C ARG A 210 5.24 17.71 12.21
N ILE A 211 5.42 16.45 11.84
CA ILE A 211 5.41 15.32 12.78
C ILE A 211 6.70 14.52 12.54
N ASP A 212 7.28 13.96 13.61
CA ASP A 212 8.29 12.90 13.49
C ASP A 212 7.64 11.68 12.79
N THR A 213 7.67 11.73 11.46
CA THR A 213 7.00 10.76 10.58
C THR A 213 7.85 9.52 10.32
N ASP A 214 9.04 9.45 10.94
CA ASP A 214 9.99 8.35 10.84
C ASP A 214 9.62 7.13 11.72
N THR A 215 8.34 6.99 12.08
CA THR A 215 7.89 5.88 12.92
C THR A 215 7.07 4.87 12.13
N LEU A 216 7.40 3.58 12.31
CA LEU A 216 6.64 2.46 11.75
C LEU A 216 5.16 2.51 12.15
N PHE A 217 4.85 3.01 13.35
CA PHE A 217 3.48 3.24 13.81
C PHE A 217 2.71 4.21 12.91
N PHE A 218 3.32 5.35 12.55
CA PHE A 218 2.68 6.34 11.69
C PHE A 218 2.42 5.79 10.29
N MET A 219 3.36 5.01 9.75
CA MET A 219 3.19 4.29 8.49
C MET A 219 2.00 3.31 8.54
N ILE A 220 1.83 2.56 9.63
CA ILE A 220 0.68 1.65 9.80
C ILE A 220 -0.64 2.43 9.83
N VAL A 221 -0.71 3.52 10.60
CA VAL A 221 -1.93 4.34 10.71
C VAL A 221 -2.30 4.93 9.35
N LEU A 222 -1.33 5.47 8.62
CA LEU A 222 -1.56 5.96 7.27
C LEU A 222 -1.95 4.81 6.33
N GLY A 223 -1.29 3.65 6.38
CA GLY A 223 -1.63 2.51 5.54
C GLY A 223 -3.08 2.04 5.72
N VAL A 224 -3.63 2.15 6.93
CA VAL A 224 -5.02 1.79 7.25
C VAL A 224 -6.01 2.86 6.76
N ILE A 225 -5.70 4.14 6.99
CA ILE A 225 -6.61 5.26 6.75
C ILE A 225 -6.56 5.73 5.28
N SER A 226 -5.40 5.64 4.64
CA SER A 226 -5.16 6.20 3.31
C SER A 226 -5.63 5.29 2.15
N ASN A 227 -5.57 5.85 0.94
CA ASN A 227 -5.87 5.15 -0.31
C ASN A 227 -7.33 4.69 -0.50
N GLY A 228 -8.26 5.12 0.35
CA GLY A 228 -9.66 4.75 0.24
C GLY A 228 -9.94 3.27 0.49
N LEU A 229 -8.97 2.47 0.95
CA LEU A 229 -9.09 1.02 1.12
C LEU A 229 -10.29 0.68 2.03
N LEU A 230 -10.34 1.27 3.22
CA LEU A 230 -11.42 1.03 4.18
C LEU A 230 -12.80 1.38 3.61
N ILE A 231 -12.90 2.45 2.82
CA ILE A 231 -14.19 2.87 2.24
C ILE A 231 -14.58 1.99 1.07
N THR A 232 -13.69 1.82 0.10
CA THR A 232 -13.94 1.05 -1.13
C THR A 232 -14.28 -0.39 -0.80
N TYR A 233 -13.45 -1.04 0.02
CA TYR A 233 -13.70 -2.42 0.42
C TYR A 233 -14.82 -2.53 1.47
N GLY A 234 -15.01 -1.51 2.33
CA GLY A 234 -16.18 -1.39 3.20
C GLY A 234 -17.50 -1.33 2.42
N GLN A 235 -17.52 -0.58 1.31
CA GLN A 235 -18.65 -0.50 0.38
C GLN A 235 -18.86 -1.83 -0.35
N LYS A 236 -17.79 -2.49 -0.79
CA LYS A 236 -17.86 -3.80 -1.44
C LYS A 236 -18.46 -4.85 -0.48
N PHE A 237 -17.97 -4.91 0.75
CA PHE A 237 -18.50 -5.79 1.79
C PHE A 237 -19.98 -5.48 2.12
N PHE A 238 -20.33 -4.20 2.26
CA PHE A 238 -21.72 -3.78 2.42
C PHE A 238 -22.63 -4.25 1.25
N THR A 239 -22.10 -4.20 0.03
CA THR A 239 -22.85 -4.64 -1.17
C THR A 239 -23.08 -6.15 -1.15
N PHE A 240 -22.10 -6.95 -0.67
CA PHE A 240 -22.31 -8.38 -0.44
C PHE A 240 -23.37 -8.65 0.62
N LEU A 241 -23.37 -7.92 1.74
CA LEU A 241 -24.42 -8.04 2.76
C LEU A 241 -25.81 -7.73 2.18
N LEU A 242 -25.93 -6.71 1.33
CA LEU A 242 -27.18 -6.35 0.67
C LEU A 242 -27.63 -7.42 -0.35
N ALA A 243 -26.70 -8.00 -1.08
CA ALA A 243 -27.00 -9.07 -2.03
C ALA A 243 -27.47 -10.34 -1.32
N GLU A 244 -26.81 -10.71 -0.20
CA GLU A 244 -27.19 -11.85 0.62
C GLU A 244 -28.55 -11.68 1.29
N ASP A 245 -28.84 -10.49 1.80
CA ASP A 245 -30.12 -10.15 2.45
C ASP A 245 -31.34 -10.36 1.53
N ARG A 246 -31.16 -10.22 0.20
CA ARG A 246 -32.24 -10.36 -0.80
C ARG A 246 -32.52 -11.82 -1.19
N LYS A 247 -31.74 -12.79 -0.73
CA LYS A 247 -31.88 -14.19 -1.12
C LYS A 247 -33.00 -14.89 -0.33
N GLY A 248 -33.67 -15.85 -0.96
CA GLY A 248 -34.84 -16.55 -0.38
C GLY A 248 -34.57 -17.34 0.91
N TYR A 249 -33.32 -17.77 1.15
CA TYR A 249 -32.97 -18.47 2.39
C TYR A 249 -33.16 -17.59 3.64
N VAL A 250 -33.09 -16.27 3.49
CA VAL A 250 -33.30 -15.30 4.58
C VAL A 250 -34.74 -15.38 5.07
N GLN A 251 -35.71 -15.45 4.16
CA GLN A 251 -37.12 -15.65 4.51
C GLN A 251 -37.34 -17.00 5.19
N THR A 252 -36.68 -18.04 4.70
CA THR A 252 -36.74 -19.38 5.30
C THR A 252 -36.17 -19.37 6.73
N ALA A 253 -35.07 -18.65 6.96
CA ALA A 253 -34.46 -18.48 8.28
C ALA A 253 -35.41 -17.77 9.26
N ILE A 254 -36.13 -16.74 8.80
CA ILE A 254 -37.15 -16.05 9.60
C ILE A 254 -38.30 -17.01 9.96
N VAL A 255 -38.80 -17.80 9.00
CA VAL A 255 -39.86 -18.80 9.25
C VAL A 255 -39.41 -19.88 10.24
N LYS A 256 -38.11 -20.22 10.25
CA LYS A 256 -37.51 -21.14 11.23
C LYS A 256 -37.33 -20.53 12.63
N GLY A 257 -37.83 -19.32 12.87
CA GLY A 257 -37.85 -18.67 14.19
C GLY A 257 -36.59 -17.90 14.55
N LEU A 258 -35.69 -17.62 13.59
CA LEU A 258 -34.55 -16.74 13.83
C LEU A 258 -35.01 -15.28 13.97
N SER A 259 -34.37 -14.54 14.88
CA SER A 259 -34.70 -13.15 15.13
C SER A 259 -34.40 -12.27 13.91
N ASN A 260 -35.25 -11.27 13.69
CA ASN A 260 -35.17 -10.27 12.63
C ASN A 260 -35.28 -8.82 13.19
N SER A 261 -35.02 -8.62 14.49
CA SER A 261 -34.90 -7.27 15.03
C SER A 261 -33.49 -6.71 14.76
N TRP A 262 -33.46 -5.55 14.11
CA TRP A 262 -32.22 -4.85 13.80
C TRP A 262 -31.81 -3.83 14.88
N GLY A 263 -32.61 -3.66 15.94
CA GLY A 263 -32.35 -2.71 17.02
C GLY A 263 -31.13 -3.09 17.86
N TYR A 264 -30.39 -2.10 18.39
CA TYR A 264 -29.27 -2.37 19.30
C TYR A 264 -29.69 -2.74 20.73
N TRP A 265 -30.91 -2.37 21.10
CA TRP A 265 -31.44 -2.42 22.48
C TRP A 265 -32.62 -3.38 22.62
N ASP A 266 -32.99 -4.06 21.53
CA ASP A 266 -34.10 -5.01 21.52
C ASP A 266 -33.61 -6.36 22.05
N THR A 267 -34.48 -7.10 22.74
CA THR A 267 -34.16 -8.43 23.28
C THR A 267 -33.84 -9.48 22.20
N GLY A 268 -34.35 -9.29 20.99
CA GLY A 268 -33.97 -10.05 19.79
C GLY A 268 -33.02 -9.29 18.86
N GLY A 269 -32.48 -8.16 19.30
CA GLY A 269 -31.67 -7.26 18.49
C GLY A 269 -30.21 -7.70 18.31
N ILE A 270 -29.45 -6.94 17.51
CA ILE A 270 -28.01 -7.15 17.38
C ILE A 270 -27.27 -6.24 18.36
N PRO A 271 -26.57 -6.77 19.37
CA PRO A 271 -25.90 -5.93 20.35
C PRO A 271 -24.75 -5.15 19.71
N PHE A 272 -24.61 -3.88 20.09
CA PHE A 272 -23.56 -3.00 19.54
C PHE A 272 -22.16 -3.59 19.73
N LYS A 273 -21.91 -4.28 20.85
CA LYS A 273 -20.63 -4.97 21.13
C LYS A 273 -20.30 -6.06 20.10
N ALA A 274 -21.29 -6.78 19.58
CA ALA A 274 -21.05 -7.83 18.57
C ALA A 274 -20.58 -7.27 17.23
N VAL A 275 -20.94 -6.02 16.90
CA VAL A 275 -20.47 -5.33 15.68
C VAL A 275 -18.97 -5.03 15.75
N PHE A 276 -18.45 -4.73 16.94
CA PHE A 276 -17.04 -4.40 17.18
C PHE A 276 -16.25 -5.54 17.84
N ALA A 277 -16.82 -6.75 17.91
CA ALA A 277 -16.10 -7.92 18.36
C ALA A 277 -15.06 -8.33 17.30
N LEU A 278 -13.87 -8.73 17.75
CA LEU A 278 -12.83 -9.27 16.87
C LEU A 278 -13.35 -10.48 16.09
N ARG A 279 -14.08 -11.35 16.77
CA ARG A 279 -14.82 -12.46 16.16
C ARG A 279 -16.31 -12.11 16.16
N LYS A 280 -16.81 -11.64 15.02
CA LYS A 280 -18.21 -11.22 14.86
C LYS A 280 -19.11 -12.46 14.81
N GLN A 281 -20.00 -12.57 15.79
CA GLN A 281 -21.01 -13.62 15.89
C GLN A 281 -22.34 -12.99 16.30
N PHE A 282 -23.44 -13.45 15.69
CA PHE A 282 -24.79 -12.93 15.83
C PHE A 282 -25.77 -14.07 16.11
N GLU A 283 -25.51 -14.83 17.17
CA GLU A 283 -26.27 -16.04 17.51
C GLU A 283 -27.78 -15.79 17.59
N GLY A 284 -28.57 -16.72 17.05
CA GLY A 284 -30.03 -16.64 17.04
C GLY A 284 -30.62 -15.57 16.10
N HIS A 285 -29.80 -14.83 15.34
CA HIS A 285 -30.24 -13.79 14.44
C HIS A 285 -30.00 -14.17 12.96
N VAL A 286 -30.94 -13.82 12.07
CA VAL A 286 -30.86 -14.10 10.63
C VAL A 286 -29.58 -13.50 10.00
N PHE A 287 -29.13 -12.38 10.55
CA PHE A 287 -27.90 -11.70 10.14
C PHE A 287 -26.64 -12.56 10.25
N GLN A 288 -26.59 -13.57 11.14
CA GLN A 288 -25.44 -14.46 11.20
C GLN A 288 -25.19 -15.15 9.86
N HIS A 289 -26.24 -15.66 9.23
CA HIS A 289 -26.14 -16.35 7.95
C HIS A 289 -25.77 -15.39 6.82
N ILE A 290 -26.39 -14.20 6.80
CA ILE A 290 -26.06 -13.14 5.85
C ILE A 290 -24.58 -12.76 5.97
N TYR A 291 -24.10 -12.53 7.20
CA TYR A 291 -22.73 -12.12 7.48
C TYR A 291 -21.72 -13.21 7.09
N LEU A 292 -21.96 -14.47 7.45
CA LEU A 292 -21.07 -15.58 7.10
C LEU A 292 -20.95 -15.76 5.57
N ASN A 293 -22.06 -15.71 4.85
CA ASN A 293 -22.06 -15.86 3.39
C ASN A 293 -21.39 -14.67 2.70
N ALA A 294 -21.64 -13.45 3.18
CA ALA A 294 -20.96 -12.25 2.67
C ALA A 294 -19.45 -12.28 2.98
N ARG A 295 -19.06 -12.77 4.16
CA ARG A 295 -17.64 -12.95 4.54
C ARG A 295 -16.94 -13.93 3.61
N TYR A 296 -17.59 -15.06 3.30
CA TYR A 296 -17.05 -16.05 2.37
C TYR A 296 -16.81 -15.45 0.97
N GLN A 297 -17.79 -14.72 0.41
CA GLN A 297 -17.62 -14.04 -0.88
C GLN A 297 -16.50 -13.00 -0.85
N TYR A 298 -16.40 -12.27 0.26
CA TYR A 298 -15.37 -11.24 0.44
C TYR A 298 -13.95 -11.80 0.47
N LEU A 299 -13.71 -13.06 0.86
CA LEU A 299 -12.36 -13.67 0.87
C LEU A 299 -11.66 -13.56 -0.49
N SER A 300 -12.42 -13.70 -1.58
CA SER A 300 -11.89 -13.56 -2.95
C SER A 300 -11.31 -12.17 -3.24
N THR A 301 -11.80 -11.14 -2.54
CA THR A 301 -11.39 -9.75 -2.72
C THR A 301 -10.14 -9.38 -1.94
N ILE A 302 -9.67 -10.25 -1.04
CA ILE A 302 -8.42 -10.03 -0.28
C ILE A 302 -7.22 -9.91 -1.22
N LYS A 303 -7.21 -10.65 -2.33
CA LYS A 303 -6.14 -10.57 -3.34
C LYS A 303 -6.03 -9.17 -3.93
N GLU A 304 -7.17 -8.62 -4.36
CA GLU A 304 -7.26 -7.25 -4.88
C GLU A 304 -6.85 -6.23 -3.81
N GLN A 305 -7.38 -6.36 -2.59
CA GLN A 305 -7.07 -5.47 -1.47
C GLN A 305 -5.57 -5.47 -1.15
N SER A 306 -4.93 -6.64 -1.18
CA SER A 306 -3.50 -6.78 -0.90
C SER A 306 -2.63 -6.04 -1.90
N ALA A 307 -2.96 -6.06 -3.20
CA ALA A 307 -2.22 -5.36 -4.23
C ALA A 307 -2.26 -3.84 -4.05
N PHE A 308 -3.44 -3.30 -3.70
CA PHE A 308 -3.59 -1.87 -3.39
C PHE A 308 -2.87 -1.49 -2.09
N LEU A 309 -2.88 -2.37 -1.09
CA LEU A 309 -2.23 -2.12 0.20
C LEU A 309 -0.71 -2.11 0.06
N ILE A 310 -0.12 -3.06 -0.68
CA ILE A 310 1.32 -3.10 -0.97
C ILE A 310 1.74 -1.83 -1.70
N SER A 311 1.02 -1.46 -2.77
CA SER A 311 1.28 -0.22 -3.50
C SER A 311 1.19 1.02 -2.60
N GLY A 312 0.19 1.07 -1.73
CA GLY A 312 0.01 2.15 -0.75
C GLY A 312 1.17 2.26 0.23
N LEU A 313 1.61 1.13 0.81
CA LEU A 313 2.74 1.12 1.75
C LEU A 313 4.05 1.57 1.08
N ILE A 314 4.33 1.10 -0.13
CA ILE A 314 5.51 1.53 -0.91
C ILE A 314 5.50 3.06 -1.09
N ILE A 315 4.37 3.63 -1.49
CA ILE A 315 4.21 5.08 -1.70
C ILE A 315 4.40 5.85 -0.39
N ILE A 316 3.78 5.41 0.71
CA ILE A 316 3.89 6.07 2.02
C ILE A 316 5.35 6.07 2.47
N GLU A 317 6.00 4.92 2.41
CA GLU A 317 7.38 4.72 2.86
C GLU A 317 8.36 5.58 2.05
N MET A 318 8.20 5.62 0.72
CA MET A 318 8.98 6.52 -0.16
C MET A 318 8.72 8.00 0.13
N ALA A 319 7.47 8.41 0.34
CA ALA A 319 7.12 9.81 0.57
C ALA A 319 7.62 10.33 1.91
N LEU A 320 7.49 9.51 2.97
CA LEU A 320 7.94 9.83 4.32
C LEU A 320 9.46 9.79 4.46
N ASN A 321 10.18 9.13 3.55
CA ASN A 321 11.65 9.09 3.55
C ASN A 321 12.23 8.46 4.83
N ILE A 322 11.54 7.44 5.35
CA ILE A 322 11.95 6.75 6.58
C ILE A 322 13.25 6.00 6.27
N GLN A 323 14.34 6.34 6.96
CA GLN A 323 15.63 5.67 6.77
C GLN A 323 15.59 4.24 7.32
N GLY A 324 16.36 3.32 6.74
CA GLY A 324 16.41 1.94 7.21
C GLY A 324 15.20 1.08 6.79
N HIS A 325 14.47 1.52 5.77
CA HIS A 325 13.23 0.93 5.30
C HIS A 325 13.38 0.51 3.81
N LEU A 326 12.75 -0.60 3.44
CA LEU A 326 12.97 -1.31 2.18
C LEU A 326 12.70 -0.45 0.93
N CYS A 327 11.59 0.29 0.93
CA CYS A 327 11.14 1.08 -0.22
C CYS A 327 11.92 2.40 -0.36
N TYR A 328 12.42 2.93 0.75
CA TYR A 328 13.35 4.05 0.72
C TYR A 328 14.69 3.63 0.08
N GLU A 329 15.23 2.47 0.50
CA GLU A 329 16.41 1.88 -0.11
C GLU A 329 16.18 1.56 -1.60
N LEU A 330 14.99 1.08 -1.98
CA LEU A 330 14.63 0.90 -3.39
C LEU A 330 14.78 2.19 -4.19
N LEU A 331 14.21 3.30 -3.71
CA LEU A 331 14.28 4.61 -4.36
C LEU A 331 15.73 5.09 -4.51
N GLN A 332 16.52 4.95 -3.44
CA GLN A 332 17.93 5.31 -3.42
C GLN A 332 18.73 4.48 -4.45
N ASN A 333 18.52 3.16 -4.49
CA ASN A 333 19.24 2.27 -5.42
C ASN A 333 18.81 2.48 -6.89
N ILE A 334 17.56 2.90 -7.15
CA ILE A 334 17.11 3.34 -8.48
C ILE A 334 17.86 4.61 -8.91
N LEU A 335 17.89 5.63 -8.06
CA LEU A 335 18.58 6.90 -8.35
C LEU A 335 20.06 6.68 -8.71
N TYR A 336 20.64 5.66 -8.10
CA TYR A 336 22.04 5.31 -8.24
C TYR A 336 22.33 4.18 -9.21
N LYS A 337 21.34 3.79 -10.03
CA LYS A 337 21.47 2.76 -11.08
C LYS A 337 22.01 1.40 -10.58
N ARG A 338 21.75 1.07 -9.30
CA ARG A 338 22.11 -0.21 -8.68
C ARG A 338 21.03 -1.26 -8.93
N TYR A 339 20.89 -1.63 -10.20
CA TYR A 339 19.76 -2.44 -10.64
C TYR A 339 19.75 -3.86 -10.05
N ASP A 340 20.89 -4.41 -9.63
CA ASP A 340 20.93 -5.71 -8.94
C ASP A 340 20.17 -5.68 -7.60
N VAL A 341 20.39 -4.64 -6.80
CA VAL A 341 19.67 -4.41 -5.53
C VAL A 341 18.20 -4.11 -5.79
N VAL A 342 17.89 -3.27 -6.78
CA VAL A 342 16.52 -2.93 -7.17
C VAL A 342 15.73 -4.17 -7.55
N ILE A 343 16.28 -5.03 -8.42
CA ILE A 343 15.63 -6.28 -8.85
C ILE A 343 15.40 -7.19 -7.65
N THR A 344 16.35 -7.28 -6.72
CA THR A 344 16.20 -8.10 -5.51
C THR A 344 15.06 -7.61 -4.62
N ILE A 345 14.92 -6.30 -4.42
CA ILE A 345 13.81 -5.73 -3.64
C ILE A 345 12.47 -5.96 -4.35
N VAL A 346 12.41 -5.72 -5.67
CA VAL A 346 11.20 -5.94 -6.48
C VAL A 346 10.78 -7.42 -6.46
N LEU A 347 11.74 -8.33 -6.53
CA LEU A 347 11.50 -9.77 -6.40
C LEU A 347 10.95 -10.13 -5.02
N GLY A 348 11.48 -9.53 -3.95
CA GLY A 348 10.95 -9.65 -2.60
C GLY A 348 9.49 -9.21 -2.52
N ILE A 349 9.16 -8.01 -3.05
CA ILE A 349 7.78 -7.51 -3.10
C ILE A 349 6.87 -8.47 -3.88
N PHE A 350 7.34 -8.99 -5.02
CA PHE A 350 6.61 -9.98 -5.80
C PHE A 350 6.31 -11.25 -4.99
N TRP A 351 7.26 -11.75 -4.21
CA TRP A 351 7.04 -12.89 -3.30
C TRP A 351 5.98 -12.58 -2.24
N VAL A 352 5.90 -11.36 -1.71
CA VAL A 352 4.82 -10.95 -0.78
C VAL A 352 3.46 -11.03 -1.46
N VAL A 353 3.35 -10.48 -2.67
CA VAL A 353 2.09 -10.51 -3.45
C VAL A 353 1.66 -11.95 -3.67
N LYS A 354 2.56 -12.80 -4.18
CA LYS A 354 2.26 -14.21 -4.45
C LYS A 354 1.96 -15.01 -3.19
N GLY A 355 2.72 -14.80 -2.12
CA GLY A 355 2.46 -15.41 -0.82
C GLY A 355 1.05 -15.08 -0.33
N THR A 356 0.61 -13.83 -0.50
CA THR A 356 -0.75 -13.41 -0.13
C THR A 356 -1.81 -14.06 -1.00
N GLU A 357 -1.60 -14.17 -2.31
CA GLU A 357 -2.53 -14.86 -3.22
C GLU A 357 -2.71 -16.33 -2.82
N ILE A 358 -1.60 -17.03 -2.53
CA ILE A 358 -1.61 -18.43 -2.07
C ILE A 358 -2.37 -18.55 -0.75
N LEU A 359 -2.08 -17.68 0.23
CA LEU A 359 -2.76 -17.69 1.52
C LEU A 359 -4.28 -17.42 1.38
N ALA A 360 -4.66 -16.48 0.51
CA ALA A 360 -6.07 -16.20 0.23
C ALA A 360 -6.77 -17.39 -0.45
N ASP A 361 -6.13 -18.05 -1.42
CA ASP A 361 -6.65 -19.27 -2.06
C ASP A 361 -6.79 -20.42 -1.06
N ALA A 362 -5.78 -20.63 -0.21
CA ALA A 362 -5.79 -21.67 0.81
C ALA A 362 -6.90 -21.42 1.84
N TRP A 363 -7.08 -20.17 2.27
CA TRP A 363 -8.16 -19.80 3.18
C TRP A 363 -9.53 -19.98 2.53
N GLN A 364 -9.71 -19.54 1.29
CA GLN A 364 -10.96 -19.74 0.56
C GLN A 364 -11.29 -21.23 0.39
N HIS A 365 -10.29 -22.06 0.09
CA HIS A 365 -10.47 -23.51 -0.06
C HIS A 365 -10.83 -24.18 1.27
N ALA A 366 -10.15 -23.80 2.37
CA ALA A 366 -10.47 -24.30 3.71
C ALA A 366 -11.90 -23.92 4.13
N GLU A 367 -12.32 -22.68 3.86
CA GLU A 367 -13.67 -22.24 4.18
C GLU A 367 -14.71 -22.93 3.27
N SER A 368 -14.41 -23.13 1.97
CA SER A 368 -15.30 -23.85 1.05
C SER A 368 -15.58 -25.28 1.49
N ARG A 369 -14.59 -25.99 2.06
CA ARG A 369 -14.76 -27.36 2.56
C ARG A 369 -15.74 -27.44 3.73
N ARG A 370 -15.75 -26.42 4.59
CA ARG A 370 -16.72 -26.31 5.69
C ARG A 370 -18.15 -26.11 5.19
N TYR A 371 -18.32 -25.50 4.02
CA TYR A 371 -19.64 -25.30 3.41
C TYR A 371 -20.11 -26.49 2.57
N SER A 372 -19.21 -27.31 2.02
CA SER A 372 -19.57 -28.47 1.20
C SER A 372 -19.86 -29.75 2.00
N ASN A 373 -19.79 -29.71 3.34
CA ASN A 373 -19.89 -30.89 4.21
C ASN A 373 -18.92 -32.04 3.81
N GLU A 374 -17.79 -31.71 3.16
CA GLU A 374 -16.73 -32.70 2.84
C GLU A 374 -15.80 -32.95 4.04
N GLU A 375 -16.02 -32.27 5.17
CA GLU A 375 -15.45 -32.66 6.45
C GLU A 375 -16.40 -33.68 7.12
N PRO A 376 -15.94 -34.92 7.38
CA PRO A 376 -16.69 -35.87 8.18
C PRO A 376 -16.69 -35.40 9.64
N GLY A 377 -17.83 -34.86 10.08
CA GLY A 377 -18.20 -34.75 11.50
C GLY A 377 -17.43 -33.73 12.34
N LEU A 378 -18.14 -32.69 12.77
CA LEU A 378 -18.09 -32.30 14.18
C LEU A 378 -19.32 -32.88 14.88
#